data_AF-A0A357TBF3-F1
#
_entry.id   AF-A0A357TBF3-F1
#
_cell.length_a   1.000
_cell.length_b   1.000
_cell.length_c   1.000
_cell.angle_alpha   90.00
_cell.angle_beta   90.00
_cell.angle_gamma   90.00
#
_symmetry.space_group_name_H-M   'P 1'
#
loop_
_entity.id
_entity.type
_entity.pdbx_description
1 polymer ?
#
loop_
_entity_poly.entity_id
_entity_poly.type
_entity_poly.pdbx_seq_one_letter_code
_entity_poly.pdbx_strand_id
1 'polypeptide(L)'
;MFGESVKNLELERQLLIGGQERTYWISVSISPFRLEERRHIILNFSGYYPAKKMKEEILREKEKALAASRAKDEFLSNISHKIRTPMNVIVGMAGLLAEADLPHEHKEFAHLIKESAVSLLRILNDILDLSKI
;
A
#
# COMPACT_ATOMS: atom_id res chain seq x y z
N MET A 1 -18.08 -55.35 -6.12
CA MET A 1 -19.30 -54.85 -5.43
C MET A 1 -18.84 -53.95 -4.29
N PHE A 2 -18.77 -52.65 -4.54
CA PHE A 2 -19.88 -51.69 -4.35
C PHE A 2 -20.21 -51.49 -2.86
N GLY A 3 -19.91 -50.28 -2.37
CA GLY A 3 -20.69 -49.66 -1.31
C GLY A 3 -20.10 -49.69 0.10
N GLU A 4 -18.88 -49.23 0.31
CA GLU A 4 -18.59 -48.62 1.61
C GLU A 4 -18.86 -47.12 1.48
N SER A 5 -19.95 -46.68 2.11
CA SER A 5 -20.46 -45.31 2.06
C SER A 5 -19.35 -44.33 2.45
N VAL A 6 -18.92 -43.51 1.49
CA VAL A 6 -18.12 -42.33 1.82
C VAL A 6 -19.04 -41.40 2.61
N LYS A 7 -18.79 -41.27 3.91
CA LYS A 7 -19.45 -40.23 4.70
C LYS A 7 -18.69 -38.94 4.46
N ASN A 8 -19.27 -38.10 3.62
CA ASN A 8 -18.85 -36.71 3.45
C ASN A 8 -19.65 -35.85 4.43
N LEU A 9 -18.95 -35.10 5.26
CA LEU A 9 -19.53 -34.08 6.11
C LEU A 9 -18.89 -32.75 5.71
N GLU A 10 -19.70 -31.88 5.11
CA GLU A 10 -19.32 -30.50 4.87
C GLU A 10 -19.79 -29.66 6.06
N LEU A 11 -18.85 -28.93 6.67
CA LEU A 11 -19.11 -28.08 7.81
C LEU A 11 -18.57 -26.69 7.53
N GLU A 12 -19.41 -25.70 7.78
CA GLU A 12 -18.95 -24.34 8.01
C GLU A 12 -18.43 -24.25 9.44
N ARG A 13 -17.18 -23.78 9.60
CA ARG A 13 -16.55 -23.57 10.90
C ARG A 13 -15.87 -22.23 10.94
N GLN A 14 -16.21 -21.43 11.94
CA GLN A 14 -15.42 -20.27 12.33
C GLN A 14 -14.23 -20.76 13.15
N LEU A 15 -13.03 -20.45 12.68
CA LEU A 15 -11.77 -20.79 13.33
C LEU A 15 -11.00 -19.50 13.58
N LEU A 16 -10.39 -19.39 14.76
CA LEU A 16 -9.55 -18.26 15.13
C LEU A 16 -8.10 -18.62 14.79
N ILE A 17 -7.58 -18.07 13.70
CA ILE A 17 -6.22 -18.34 13.21
C ILE A 17 -5.45 -17.03 13.15
N GLY A 18 -4.33 -16.94 13.88
CA GLY A 18 -3.48 -15.74 13.90
C GLY A 18 -4.15 -14.48 14.47
N GLY A 19 -5.09 -14.64 15.41
CA GLY A 19 -5.82 -13.51 16.02
C GLY A 19 -6.98 -12.96 15.19
N GLN A 20 -7.27 -13.56 14.03
CA GLN A 20 -8.44 -13.22 13.21
C GLN A 20 -9.41 -14.40 13.16
N GLU A 21 -10.69 -14.10 13.35
CA GLU A 21 -11.78 -15.06 13.18
C GLU A 21 -12.07 -15.23 11.68
N ARG A 22 -11.95 -16.46 11.18
CA ARG A 22 -12.09 -16.78 9.77
C ARG A 22 -13.01 -17.99 9.60
N THR A 23 -13.99 -17.87 8.72
CA THR A 23 -14.84 -18.99 8.32
C THR A 23 -14.13 -19.86 7.30
N TYR A 24 -14.00 -21.14 7.60
CA TYR A 24 -13.54 -22.16 6.66
C TYR A 24 -14.67 -23.12 6.34
N TRP A 25 -14.77 -23.46 5.06
CA TRP A 25 -15.53 -24.62 4.62
C TRP A 25 -14.61 -25.82 4.72
N ILE A 26 -14.98 -26.76 5.57
CA ILE A 26 -14.21 -27.97 5.82
C ILE A 26 -15.04 -29.14 5.32
N SER A 27 -14.49 -29.89 4.38
CA SER A 27 -15.01 -31.20 4.04
C SER A 27 -14.20 -32.27 4.75
N VAL A 28 -14.90 -33.12 5.48
CA VAL A 28 -14.34 -34.31 6.12
C VAL A 28 -14.92 -35.52 5.42
N SER A 29 -14.05 -36.35 4.84
CA SER A 29 -14.46 -37.57 4.14
C SER A 29 -13.83 -38.78 4.82
N ILE A 30 -14.67 -39.76 5.17
CA ILE A 30 -14.22 -41.03 5.74
C ILE A 30 -14.35 -42.11 4.67
N SER A 31 -13.22 -42.67 4.26
CA SER A 31 -13.16 -43.73 3.25
C SER A 31 -12.49 -44.96 3.84
N PRO A 32 -13.25 -46.03 4.12
CA PRO A 32 -12.67 -47.30 4.54
C PRO A 32 -12.05 -48.04 3.35
N PHE A 33 -10.98 -48.78 3.60
CA PHE A 33 -10.32 -49.65 2.62
C PHE A 33 -9.76 -50.91 3.29
N ARG A 34 -9.53 -51.98 2.52
CA ARG A 34 -8.92 -53.21 3.01
C ARG A 34 -7.53 -53.37 2.42
N LEU A 35 -6.58 -53.74 3.26
CA LEU A 35 -5.20 -54.06 2.89
C LEU A 35 -4.77 -55.28 3.70
N GLU A 36 -4.28 -56.34 3.04
CA GLU A 36 -3.78 -57.56 3.68
C GLU A 36 -4.76 -58.14 4.74
N GLU A 37 -6.02 -58.34 4.36
CA GLU A 37 -7.13 -58.79 5.23
C GLU A 37 -7.47 -57.88 6.44
N ARG A 38 -6.75 -56.77 6.65
CA ARG A 38 -7.04 -55.78 7.69
C ARG A 38 -7.87 -54.62 7.15
N ARG A 39 -8.88 -54.20 7.92
CA ARG A 39 -9.68 -53.00 7.65
C ARG A 39 -8.94 -51.76 8.14
N HIS A 40 -8.85 -50.75 7.26
CA HIS A 40 -8.26 -49.46 7.53
C HIS A 40 -9.26 -48.35 7.18
N ILE A 41 -9.04 -47.16 7.74
CA ILE A 41 -9.85 -45.97 7.49
C ILE A 41 -8.92 -44.85 7.06
N ILE A 42 -9.25 -44.17 5.96
CA ILE A 42 -8.64 -42.90 5.59
C ILE A 42 -9.58 -41.77 6.01
N LEU A 43 -9.04 -40.84 6.78
CA LEU A 43 -9.67 -39.57 7.11
C LEU A 43 -9.06 -38.49 6.22
N ASN A 44 -9.85 -37.96 5.30
CA ASN A 44 -9.46 -36.82 4.49
C ASN A 44 -10.08 -35.55 5.05
N PHE A 45 -9.25 -34.54 5.26
CA PHE A 45 -9.67 -33.19 5.64
C PHE A 45 -9.21 -32.25 4.53
N SER A 46 -10.15 -31.56 3.89
CA SER A 46 -9.82 -30.45 2.99
C SER A 46 -10.58 -29.20 3.40
N GLY A 47 -9.84 -28.10 3.51
CA GLY A 47 -10.39 -26.78 3.78
C GLY A 47 -10.28 -25.90 2.53
N TYR A 48 -11.33 -25.14 2.21
CA TYR A 48 -11.25 -24.05 1.25
C TYR A 48 -11.81 -22.75 1.81
N TYR A 49 -11.18 -21.64 1.46
CA TYR A 49 -11.69 -20.30 1.73
C TYR A 49 -12.46 -19.82 0.50
N PRO A 50 -13.71 -19.36 0.61
CA PRO A 50 -14.49 -18.96 -0.56
C PRO A 50 -13.77 -17.88 -1.37
N ALA A 51 -13.55 -18.14 -2.66
CA ALA A 51 -12.84 -17.21 -3.55
C ALA A 51 -13.45 -15.80 -3.57
N LYS A 52 -14.77 -15.68 -3.34
CA LYS A 52 -15.48 -14.41 -3.22
C LYS A 52 -14.98 -13.56 -2.04
N LYS A 53 -14.74 -14.17 -0.88
CA LYS A 53 -14.25 -13.47 0.32
C LYS A 53 -12.79 -13.03 0.16
N MET A 54 -11.94 -13.90 -0.40
CA MET A 54 -10.56 -13.52 -0.76
C MET A 54 -10.54 -12.33 -1.74
N LYS A 55 -11.41 -12.36 -2.76
CA LYS A 55 -11.54 -11.25 -3.72
C LYS A 55 -12.02 -9.96 -3.05
N GLU A 56 -13.00 -10.03 -2.16
CA GLU A 56 -13.49 -8.89 -1.37
C GLU A 56 -12.39 -8.30 -0.47
N GLU A 57 -11.60 -9.13 0.20
CA GLU A 57 -10.47 -8.69 1.03
C GLU A 57 -9.37 -8.03 0.20
N ILE A 58 -8.95 -8.67 -0.89
CA ILE A 58 -7.96 -8.10 -1.81
C ILE A 58 -8.45 -6.76 -2.36
N LEU A 59 -9.73 -6.66 -2.76
CA LEU A 59 -10.29 -5.42 -3.28
C LEU A 59 -10.30 -4.33 -2.20
N ARG A 60 -10.67 -4.67 -0.98
CA ARG A 60 -10.68 -3.74 0.15
C ARG A 60 -9.28 -3.26 0.52
N GLU A 61 -8.28 -4.13 0.53
CA GLU A 61 -6.88 -3.74 0.76
C GLU A 61 -6.34 -2.86 -0.37
N LYS A 62 -6.66 -3.21 -1.62
CA LYS A 62 -6.33 -2.40 -2.80
C LYS A 62 -6.98 -1.01 -2.71
N GLU A 63 -8.25 -0.92 -2.35
CA GLU A 63 -8.95 0.36 -2.18
C GLU A 63 -8.31 1.21 -1.08
N LYS A 64 -7.93 0.61 0.06
CA LYS A 64 -7.20 1.31 1.12
C LYS A 64 -5.85 1.83 0.64
N ALA A 65 -5.09 1.00 -0.07
CA ALA A 65 -3.80 1.40 -0.63
C ALA A 65 -3.95 2.55 -1.65
N LEU A 66 -4.96 2.47 -2.52
CA LEU A 66 -5.27 3.53 -3.49
C LEU A 66 -5.71 4.83 -2.79
N ALA A 67 -6.54 4.75 -1.75
CA ALA A 67 -6.95 5.91 -0.98
C ALA A 67 -5.76 6.58 -0.29
N ALA A 68 -4.87 5.78 0.32
CA ALA A 68 -3.64 6.29 0.93
C ALA A 68 -2.71 6.94 -0.11
N SER A 69 -2.55 6.32 -1.30
CA SER A 69 -1.76 6.91 -2.39
C SER A 69 -2.33 8.25 -2.84
N ARG A 70 -3.64 8.32 -3.10
CA ARG A 70 -4.29 9.58 -3.50
C ARG A 70 -4.12 10.68 -2.45
N ALA A 71 -4.29 10.34 -1.17
CA ALA A 71 -4.11 11.30 -0.09
C ALA A 71 -2.65 11.81 -0.01
N LYS A 72 -1.66 10.93 -0.23
CA LYS A 72 -0.25 11.30 -0.31
C LYS A 72 0.00 12.27 -1.47
N ASP A 73 -0.53 11.97 -2.65
CA ASP A 73 -0.32 12.76 -3.86
C ASP A 73 -0.96 14.15 -3.75
N GLU A 74 -2.19 14.20 -3.24
CA GLU A 74 -2.90 15.45 -2.96
C GLU A 74 -2.15 16.30 -1.93
N PHE A 75 -1.67 15.68 -0.85
CA PHE A 75 -0.89 16.37 0.17
C PHE A 75 0.38 17.00 -0.42
N LEU A 76 1.16 16.22 -1.17
CA LEU A 76 2.42 16.70 -1.76
C LEU A 76 2.22 17.78 -2.81
N SER A 77 1.21 17.62 -3.69
CA SER A 77 0.84 18.65 -4.66
C SER A 77 0.46 19.96 -3.99
N ASN A 78 -0.41 19.89 -2.96
CA ASN A 78 -0.85 21.06 -2.22
C ASN A 78 0.29 21.79 -1.50
N ILE A 79 1.18 21.04 -0.84
CA ILE A 79 2.34 21.62 -0.17
C ILE A 79 3.30 22.25 -1.17
N SER A 80 3.55 21.61 -2.31
CA SER A 80 4.43 22.18 -3.33
C SER A 80 3.90 23.51 -3.86
N HIS A 81 2.60 23.61 -4.17
CA HIS A 81 1.98 24.88 -4.55
C HIS A 81 2.15 25.95 -3.46
N LYS A 82 1.94 25.58 -2.20
CA LYS A 82 2.08 26.51 -1.06
C LYS A 82 3.53 26.96 -0.81
N ILE A 83 4.52 26.13 -1.10
CA ILE A 83 5.94 26.47 -0.98
C ILE A 83 6.43 27.28 -2.19
N ARG A 84 5.96 26.96 -3.39
CA ARG A 84 6.39 27.65 -4.63
C ARG A 84 6.15 29.16 -4.57
N THR A 85 5.02 29.60 -4.04
CA THR A 85 4.68 31.02 -3.93
C THR A 85 5.69 31.82 -3.09
N PRO A 86 5.94 31.50 -1.80
CA PRO A 86 6.94 32.23 -1.01
C PRO A 86 8.35 32.08 -1.57
N MET A 87 8.71 30.93 -2.16
CA MET A 87 10.01 30.75 -2.79
C MET A 87 10.21 31.65 -4.01
N ASN A 88 9.20 31.77 -4.88
CA ASN A 88 9.25 32.69 -6.02
C ASN A 88 9.36 34.15 -5.57
N VAL A 89 8.70 34.51 -4.46
CA VAL A 89 8.85 35.84 -3.84
C VAL A 89 10.30 36.05 -3.37
N ILE A 90 10.88 35.09 -2.66
CA ILE A 90 12.28 35.15 -2.19
C ILE A 90 13.25 35.30 -3.38
N VAL A 91 13.07 34.51 -4.45
CA VAL A 91 13.88 34.60 -5.68
C VAL A 91 13.75 35.98 -6.32
N GLY A 92 12.52 36.51 -6.40
CA GLY A 92 12.27 37.84 -6.94
C GLY A 92 12.92 38.95 -6.11
N MET A 93 12.74 38.94 -4.80
CA MET A 93 13.34 39.90 -3.88
C MET A 93 14.88 39.85 -3.92
N ALA A 94 15.45 38.65 -3.91
CA ALA A 94 16.90 38.47 -4.05
C ALA A 94 17.42 38.97 -5.40
N GLY A 95 16.64 38.80 -6.49
CA GLY A 95 16.94 39.37 -7.80
C GLY A 95 17.00 40.90 -7.79
N LEU A 96 15.98 41.54 -7.20
CA LEU A 96 15.94 43.01 -7.07
C LEU A 96 17.11 43.54 -6.23
N LEU A 97 17.49 42.84 -5.15
CA LEU A 97 18.64 43.21 -4.31
C LEU A 97 19.97 43.05 -5.06
N ALA A 98 20.11 42.04 -5.91
CA ALA A 98 21.32 41.84 -6.71
C ALA A 98 21.51 42.97 -7.76
N GLU A 99 20.42 43.53 -8.28
CA GLU A 99 20.42 44.64 -9.24
C GLU A 99 20.52 46.03 -8.59
N ALA A 100 20.25 46.14 -7.29
CA ALA A 100 20.32 47.40 -6.54
C ALA A 100 21.75 47.94 -6.40
N ASP A 101 21.88 49.25 -6.13
CA ASP A 101 23.17 49.87 -5.83
C ASP A 101 23.58 49.60 -4.37
N LEU A 102 24.04 48.37 -4.13
CA LEU A 102 24.51 47.89 -2.83
C LEU A 102 26.02 47.61 -2.86
N PRO A 103 26.70 47.71 -1.69
CA PRO A 103 28.05 47.18 -1.51
C PRO A 103 28.19 45.73 -1.99
N HIS A 104 29.38 45.39 -2.52
CA HIS A 104 29.65 44.10 -3.15
C HIS A 104 29.28 42.90 -2.27
N GLU A 105 29.64 42.93 -0.99
CA GLU A 105 29.33 41.87 -0.02
C GLU A 105 27.82 41.60 0.12
N HIS A 106 26.99 42.65 0.04
CA HIS A 106 25.53 42.50 0.12
C HIS A 106 24.93 41.94 -1.17
N LYS A 107 25.54 42.23 -2.34
CA LYS A 107 25.19 41.59 -3.60
C LYS A 107 25.52 40.10 -3.60
N GLU A 108 26.66 39.72 -3.02
CA GLU A 108 27.02 38.31 -2.84
C GLU A 108 25.99 37.57 -1.97
N PHE A 109 25.53 38.18 -0.86
CA PHE A 109 24.45 37.60 -0.05
C PHE A 109 23.14 37.46 -0.85
N ALA A 110 22.76 38.46 -1.64
CA ALA A 110 21.57 38.39 -2.49
C ALA A 110 21.67 37.25 -3.53
N HIS A 111 22.84 37.08 -4.15
CA HIS A 111 23.11 35.95 -5.04
C HIS A 111 23.00 34.59 -4.34
N LEU A 112 23.60 34.45 -3.16
CA LEU A 112 23.53 33.24 -2.33
C LEU A 112 22.09 32.86 -1.96
N ILE A 113 21.27 33.85 -1.57
CA ILE A 113 19.85 33.64 -1.26
C ILE A 113 19.11 33.15 -2.52
N LYS A 114 19.35 33.80 -3.67
CA LYS A 114 18.72 33.43 -4.94
C LYS A 114 19.07 32.00 -5.35
N GLU A 115 20.36 31.64 -5.32
CA GLU A 115 20.84 30.31 -5.68
C GLU A 115 20.28 29.23 -4.75
N SER A 116 20.28 29.49 -3.44
CA SER A 116 19.70 28.59 -2.44
C SER A 116 18.21 28.38 -2.67
N ALA A 117 17.48 29.45 -3.00
CA ALA A 117 16.06 29.40 -3.24
C ALA A 117 15.71 28.61 -4.52
N VAL A 118 16.47 28.80 -5.59
CA VAL A 118 16.34 28.02 -6.83
C VAL A 118 16.68 26.55 -6.58
N SER A 119 17.73 26.26 -5.82
CA SER A 119 18.11 24.89 -5.46
C SER A 119 17.01 24.18 -4.67
N LEU A 120 16.40 24.86 -3.69
CA LEU A 120 15.30 24.30 -2.90
C LEU A 120 14.05 24.02 -3.76
N LEU A 121 13.73 24.91 -4.71
CA LEU A 121 12.65 24.66 -5.69
C LEU A 121 12.91 23.43 -6.55
N ARG A 122 14.16 23.18 -6.94
CA ARG A 122 14.55 21.97 -7.68
C ARG A 122 14.32 20.71 -6.84
N ILE A 123 14.82 20.69 -5.61
CA ILE A 123 14.62 19.56 -4.68
C ILE A 123 13.12 19.28 -4.47
N LEU A 124 12.33 20.34 -4.30
CA LEU A 124 10.87 20.22 -4.15
C LEU A 124 10.22 19.58 -5.39
N ASN A 125 10.65 19.95 -6.59
CA ASN A 125 10.14 19.35 -7.84
C ASN A 125 10.58 17.88 -7.97
N ASP A 126 11.82 17.55 -7.62
CA ASP A 126 12.32 16.17 -7.66
C ASP A 126 11.51 15.25 -6.71
N ILE A 127 11.16 15.73 -5.52
CA ILE A 127 10.32 15.00 -4.55
C ILE A 127 8.90 14.78 -5.12
N LEU A 128 8.33 15.79 -5.77
CA LEU A 128 7.03 15.69 -6.43
C LEU A 128 7.03 14.65 -7.54
N ASP A 129 8.07 14.62 -8.36
CA ASP A 129 8.15 13.69 -9.49
C ASP A 129 8.31 12.24 -9.01
N LEU A 130 9.06 12.02 -7.92
CA LEU A 130 9.11 10.71 -7.26
C LEU A 130 7.75 10.28 -6.72
N SER A 131 6.92 11.23 -6.27
CA SER A 131 5.62 10.90 -5.68
C SER A 131 4.55 10.46 -6.68
N LYS A 132 4.71 10.75 -7.98
CA LYS A 132 3.76 10.37 -9.04
C LYS A 132 3.86 8.89 -9.47
N ILE A 133 4.79 8.13 -8.90
CA ILE A 133 5.01 6.68 -9.13
C ILE A 133 4.21 5.88 -8.11
#